data_AF-A0A9W4S0I6-F1
#
_entry.id   AF-A0A9W4S0I6-F1
#
_cell.length_a   1.000
_cell.length_b   1.000
_cell.length_c   1.000
_cell.angle_alpha   90.00
_cell.angle_beta   90.00
_cell.angle_gamma   90.00
#
_symmetry.space_group_name_H-M   'P 1'
#
loop_
_entity.id
_entity.type
_entity.pdbx_description
1 polymer ?
#
loop_
_entity_poly.entity_id
_entity_poly.type
_entity_poly.pdbx_seq_one_letter_code
_entity_poly.pdbx_strand_id
1 'polypeptide(L)'
;MVSFSFSKAASALVLLVGLTDFCNAAVQCDVISSSHCGTNSHRQTHKLPTSVGSTYYIDGFHGGVMNAKFQSRVQSVPGNSEFTDITYNFNLGAYDGTYWILLPTSFGGANECFAVYKNCDVTIRFWDNKNPLPGTYTLV
;
A
#
# COMPACT_ATOMS: atom_id res chain seq x y z
N MET A 1 36.14 -4.99 58.11
CA MET A 1 34.92 -4.28 58.55
C MET A 1 34.41 -3.48 57.36
N VAL A 2 33.22 -3.82 56.89
CA VAL A 2 32.55 -3.22 55.73
C VAL A 2 31.77 -2.00 56.23
N SER A 3 31.85 -0.87 55.52
CA SER A 3 30.90 0.23 55.69
C SER A 3 30.30 0.58 54.34
N PHE A 4 29.00 0.31 54.21
CA PHE A 4 28.16 0.72 53.09
C PHE A 4 27.76 2.18 53.25
N SER A 5 27.70 2.93 52.15
CA SER A 5 26.94 4.18 52.11
C SER A 5 26.06 4.19 50.87
N PHE A 6 24.78 4.42 51.11
CA PHE A 6 23.68 4.28 50.16
C PHE A 6 23.59 5.44 49.15
N SER A 7 23.21 5.04 47.94
CA SER A 7 22.27 5.69 47.02
C SER A 7 22.32 7.21 46.84
N LYS A 8 22.80 7.61 45.65
CA LYS A 8 22.16 8.67 44.86
C LYS A 8 21.85 8.10 43.47
N ALA A 9 20.66 7.53 43.34
CA ALA A 9 20.04 7.29 42.04
C ALA A 9 19.69 8.65 41.44
N ALA A 10 20.52 9.14 40.52
CA ALA A 10 20.17 10.25 39.66
C ALA A 10 19.39 9.69 38.48
N SER A 11 18.07 9.90 38.51
CA SER A 11 17.20 9.77 37.35
C SER A 11 17.76 10.56 36.17
N ALA A 12 18.18 9.85 35.12
CA ALA A 12 18.27 10.40 33.78
C ALA A 12 17.27 9.63 32.90
N LEU A 13 16.01 9.99 33.07
CA LEU A 13 14.95 9.71 32.11
C LEU A 13 14.96 10.86 31.08
N VAL A 14 14.50 10.59 29.84
CA VAL A 14 14.15 11.57 28.76
C VAL A 14 15.38 11.85 27.85
N LEU A 15 15.48 11.45 26.56
CA LEU A 15 14.51 11.27 25.47
C LEU A 15 14.92 10.14 24.50
N LEU A 16 14.07 9.13 24.34
CA LEU A 16 13.93 8.38 23.09
C LEU A 16 12.72 8.99 22.36
N VAL A 17 12.90 10.16 21.74
CA VAL A 17 11.91 10.72 20.83
C VAL A 17 12.45 10.54 19.42
N GLY A 18 11.73 9.77 18.61
CA GLY A 18 11.69 10.04 17.19
C GLY A 18 12.04 8.92 16.22
N LEU A 19 12.05 7.64 16.60
CA LEU A 19 12.06 6.53 15.64
C LEU A 19 11.01 5.48 16.00
N THR A 20 9.77 5.93 16.18
CA THR A 20 8.62 5.06 15.93
C THR A 20 8.07 5.42 14.56
N ASP A 21 8.89 5.29 13.52
CA ASP A 21 8.35 4.75 12.29
C ASP A 21 7.91 3.35 12.66
N PHE A 22 6.65 3.24 13.07
CA PHE A 22 5.99 1.95 13.13
C PHE A 22 6.18 1.37 11.73
N CYS A 23 7.09 0.40 11.61
CA CYS A 23 7.11 -0.54 10.50
C CYS A 23 5.78 -1.29 10.56
N ASN A 24 4.70 -0.61 10.21
CA ASN A 24 3.47 -1.23 9.79
C ASN A 24 3.85 -1.90 8.48
N ALA A 25 4.31 -3.14 8.58
CA ALA A 25 4.50 -4.01 7.45
C ALA A 25 3.20 -3.98 6.66
N ALA A 26 3.32 -3.77 5.36
CA ALA A 26 2.16 -3.82 4.49
C ALA A 26 1.52 -5.20 4.60
N VAL A 27 0.22 -5.26 4.87
CA VAL A 27 -0.53 -6.51 4.81
C VAL A 27 -0.97 -6.78 3.37
N GLN A 28 -1.15 -8.03 2.98
CA GLN A 28 -1.64 -8.33 1.64
C GLN A 28 -3.14 -8.00 1.55
N CYS A 29 -3.55 -7.30 0.48
CA CYS A 29 -4.97 -7.07 0.20
C CYS A 29 -5.66 -8.31 -0.35
N ASP A 30 -6.95 -8.41 -0.08
CA ASP A 30 -7.80 -9.42 -0.69
C ASP A 30 -8.33 -8.94 -2.05
N VAL A 31 -8.12 -9.77 -3.08
CA VAL A 31 -8.83 -9.65 -4.36
C VAL A 31 -10.27 -10.06 -4.11
N ILE A 32 -11.21 -9.21 -4.51
CA ILE A 32 -12.63 -9.47 -4.33
C ILE A 32 -13.25 -9.74 -5.69
N SER A 33 -13.61 -11.01 -5.93
CA SER A 33 -14.36 -11.45 -7.10
C SER A 33 -15.84 -11.04 -6.95
N SER A 34 -16.14 -9.75 -7.14
CA SER A 34 -17.50 -9.24 -7.06
C SER A 34 -17.79 -8.29 -8.22
N SER A 35 -18.90 -8.52 -8.91
CA SER A 35 -19.49 -7.57 -9.86
C SER A 35 -19.95 -6.27 -9.19
N HIS A 36 -19.97 -6.24 -7.85
CA HIS A 36 -20.48 -5.13 -7.04
C HIS A 36 -19.38 -4.21 -6.49
N CYS A 37 -18.17 -4.21 -7.04
CA CYS A 37 -17.05 -3.39 -6.54
C CYS A 37 -17.38 -1.89 -6.55
N GLY A 38 -17.98 -1.45 -5.44
CA GLY A 38 -18.66 -0.19 -5.21
C GLY A 38 -19.45 0.37 -6.40
N THR A 39 -20.29 -0.46 -7.02
CA THR A 39 -21.17 -0.08 -8.13
C THR A 39 -22.17 1.01 -7.76
N ASN A 40 -22.39 1.25 -6.46
CA ASN A 40 -23.24 2.31 -5.91
C ASN A 40 -22.47 3.34 -5.05
N SER A 41 -21.13 3.36 -5.13
CA SER A 41 -20.29 4.27 -4.34
C SER A 41 -19.80 5.46 -5.17
N HIS A 42 -19.27 6.48 -4.50
CA HIS A 42 -18.54 7.57 -5.15
C HIS A 42 -17.31 7.03 -5.87
N ARG A 43 -16.99 7.55 -7.06
CA ARG A 43 -15.87 7.06 -7.88
C ARG A 43 -14.96 8.21 -8.25
N GLN A 44 -13.66 8.04 -8.04
CA GLN A 44 -12.64 9.01 -8.44
C GLN A 44 -11.44 8.30 -9.04
N THR A 45 -10.98 8.79 -10.19
CA THR A 45 -9.81 8.26 -10.87
C THR A 45 -8.58 9.04 -10.44
N HIS A 46 -7.53 8.32 -10.07
CA HIS A 46 -6.26 8.88 -9.62
C HIS A 46 -5.10 8.31 -10.42
N LYS A 47 -3.98 9.04 -10.46
CA LYS A 47 -2.75 8.57 -11.11
C LYS A 47 -2.09 7.45 -10.31
N LEU A 48 -1.50 6.50 -11.02
CA LEU A 48 -0.56 5.53 -10.45
C LEU A 48 0.88 5.92 -10.77
N PRO A 49 1.81 5.74 -9.82
CA PRO A 49 3.24 5.81 -10.11
C PRO A 49 3.65 4.70 -11.09
N THR A 50 4.43 5.02 -12.10
CA THR A 50 4.92 4.05 -13.11
C THR A 50 6.40 3.73 -12.97
N SER A 51 7.05 4.23 -11.92
CA SER A 51 8.45 3.94 -11.59
C SER A 51 8.56 3.33 -10.21
N VAL A 52 9.30 2.22 -10.08
CA VAL A 52 9.48 1.55 -8.79
C VAL A 52 10.11 2.51 -7.77
N GLY A 53 9.56 2.52 -6.56
CA GLY A 53 9.95 3.39 -5.45
C GLY A 53 9.22 4.73 -5.40
N SER A 54 8.53 5.15 -6.47
CA SER A 54 7.80 6.43 -6.47
C SER A 54 6.42 6.32 -5.82
N THR A 55 5.99 7.43 -5.23
CA THR A 55 4.75 7.54 -4.45
C THR A 55 3.94 8.73 -4.95
N TYR A 56 2.65 8.53 -5.18
CA TYR A 56 1.69 9.61 -5.41
C TYR A 56 0.69 9.70 -4.26
N TYR A 57 0.38 10.93 -3.88
CA TYR A 57 -0.53 11.27 -2.79
C TYR A 57 -1.85 11.79 -3.35
N ILE A 58 -2.95 11.45 -2.69
CA ILE A 58 -4.30 11.88 -3.06
C ILE A 58 -5.12 12.18 -1.82
N ASP A 59 -6.21 12.93 -1.99
CA ASP A 59 -7.23 13.07 -0.95
C ASP A 59 -8.20 11.88 -1.01
N GLY A 60 -8.48 11.25 0.14
CA GLY A 60 -9.45 10.16 0.25
C GLY A 60 -10.90 10.67 0.42
N PHE A 61 -11.90 9.84 0.10
CA PHE A 61 -13.32 10.18 0.30
C PHE A 61 -13.71 10.52 1.74
N HIS A 62 -13.05 9.90 2.72
CA HIS A 62 -13.29 10.10 4.15
C HIS A 62 -12.44 11.24 4.75
N GLY A 63 -11.80 12.05 3.91
CA GLY A 63 -10.85 13.07 4.33
C GLY A 63 -9.48 12.48 4.68
N GLY A 64 -8.48 13.36 4.71
CA GLY A 64 -7.09 12.98 4.91
C GLY A 64 -6.39 12.52 3.62
N VAL A 65 -5.08 12.37 3.73
CA VAL A 65 -4.19 12.05 2.61
C VAL A 65 -3.94 10.54 2.56
N MET A 66 -4.26 9.93 1.43
CA MET A 66 -3.86 8.58 1.07
C MET A 66 -2.68 8.62 0.11
N ASN A 67 -1.98 7.49 -0.06
CA ASN A 67 -0.98 7.36 -1.10
C ASN A 67 -0.94 5.97 -1.73
N ALA A 68 -0.43 5.96 -2.97
CA ALA A 68 -0.08 4.75 -3.69
C ALA A 68 1.42 4.81 -4.02
N LYS A 69 2.17 3.80 -3.61
CA LYS A 69 3.59 3.63 -3.91
C LYS A 69 3.81 2.42 -4.81
N PHE A 70 4.56 2.58 -5.88
CA PHE A 70 4.97 1.43 -6.70
C PHE A 70 6.10 0.68 -5.99
N GLN A 71 5.80 -0.45 -5.34
CA GLN A 71 6.77 -1.15 -4.49
C GLN A 71 7.74 -1.99 -5.30
N SER A 72 7.24 -2.79 -6.23
CA SER A 72 8.08 -3.75 -6.95
C SER A 72 7.46 -4.17 -8.27
N ARG A 73 8.35 -4.59 -9.17
CA ARG A 73 8.02 -5.27 -10.42
C ARG A 73 8.93 -6.47 -10.51
N VAL A 74 8.37 -7.67 -10.36
CA VAL A 74 9.12 -8.92 -10.31
C VAL A 74 8.62 -9.85 -11.40
N GLN A 75 9.50 -10.70 -11.92
CA GLN A 75 9.10 -11.68 -12.92
C GLN A 75 8.10 -12.67 -12.29
N SER A 76 6.92 -12.86 -12.88
CA SER A 76 5.87 -13.70 -12.28
C SER A 76 6.30 -15.16 -12.16
N VAL A 77 7.04 -15.65 -13.16
CA VAL A 77 7.56 -17.02 -13.23
C VAL A 77 9.03 -16.96 -13.62
N PRO A 78 9.95 -17.52 -12.81
CA PRO A 78 11.38 -17.54 -13.12
C PRO A 78 11.64 -18.11 -14.53
N GLY A 79 12.41 -17.38 -15.34
CA GLY A 79 12.74 -17.77 -16.72
C GLY A 79 11.68 -17.44 -17.78
N ASN A 80 10.46 -17.03 -17.41
CA ASN A 80 9.46 -16.51 -18.34
C ASN A 80 9.41 -14.97 -18.32
N SER A 81 9.91 -14.31 -19.37
CA SER A 81 9.96 -12.85 -19.46
C SER A 81 8.68 -12.21 -20.01
N GLU A 82 7.63 -12.98 -20.28
CA GLU A 82 6.37 -12.46 -20.82
C GLU A 82 5.58 -11.69 -19.76
N PHE A 83 5.60 -12.20 -18.52
CA PHE A 83 4.74 -11.71 -17.45
C PHE A 83 5.52 -11.24 -16.23
N THR A 84 4.99 -10.21 -15.58
CA THR A 84 5.53 -9.64 -14.35
C THR A 84 4.43 -9.44 -13.31
N ASP A 85 4.73 -9.67 -12.05
CA ASP A 85 3.87 -9.26 -10.94
C ASP A 85 4.25 -7.83 -10.57
N ILE A 86 3.26 -6.94 -10.55
CA ILE A 86 3.42 -5.54 -10.13
C ILE A 86 2.76 -5.35 -8.78
N THR A 87 3.50 -4.82 -7.81
CA THR A 87 3.00 -4.58 -6.46
C THR A 87 2.93 -3.08 -6.19
N TYR A 88 1.74 -2.60 -5.84
CA TYR A 88 1.51 -1.27 -5.31
C TYR A 88 1.16 -1.36 -3.83
N ASN A 89 1.77 -0.48 -3.04
CA ASN A 89 1.37 -0.28 -1.67
C ASN A 89 0.38 0.88 -1.59
N PHE A 90 -0.80 0.62 -1.05
CA PHE A 90 -1.80 1.63 -0.77
C PHE A 90 -1.86 1.88 0.73
N ASN A 91 -1.62 3.13 1.11
CA ASN A 91 -1.68 3.57 2.48
C ASN A 91 -2.83 4.57 2.64
N LEU A 92 -3.77 4.23 3.51
CA LEU A 92 -4.99 4.99 3.80
C LEU A 92 -4.77 6.14 4.80
N GLY A 93 -3.53 6.37 5.22
CA GLY A 93 -3.17 7.39 6.19
C GLY A 93 -3.78 7.12 7.56
N ALA A 94 -4.55 8.08 8.06
CA ALA A 94 -5.23 7.99 9.36
C ALA A 94 -6.59 7.28 9.29
N TYR A 95 -7.11 6.96 8.10
CA TYR A 95 -8.40 6.29 7.97
C TYR A 95 -8.29 4.81 8.36
N ASP A 96 -9.18 4.38 9.24
CA ASP A 96 -9.20 3.04 9.83
C ASP A 96 -10.27 2.12 9.25
N GLY A 97 -10.95 2.55 8.17
CA GLY A 97 -11.89 1.74 7.41
C GLY A 97 -11.26 1.12 6.15
N THR A 98 -12.14 0.67 5.25
CA THR A 98 -11.76 0.01 4.00
C THR A 98 -12.07 0.91 2.81
N TYR A 99 -11.14 0.97 1.84
CA TYR A 99 -11.41 1.50 0.50
C TYR A 99 -11.45 0.37 -0.53
N TRP A 100 -12.24 0.58 -1.58
CA TRP A 100 -12.25 -0.29 -2.73
C TRP A 100 -11.38 0.33 -3.82
N ILE A 101 -10.40 -0.45 -4.30
CA ILE A 101 -9.50 -0.01 -5.36
C ILE A 101 -9.71 -0.88 -6.58
N LEU A 102 -10.04 -0.23 -7.69
CA LEU A 102 -10.12 -0.86 -9.00
C LEU A 102 -8.84 -0.59 -9.77
N LEU A 103 -8.13 -1.66 -10.09
CA LEU A 103 -6.91 -1.63 -10.88
C LEU A 103 -7.13 -2.24 -12.26
N PRO A 104 -6.66 -1.60 -13.34
CA PRO A 104 -6.66 -2.20 -14.66
C PRO A 104 -5.88 -3.51 -14.67
N THR A 105 -6.29 -4.46 -15.51
CA THR A 105 -5.52 -5.67 -15.84
C THR A 105 -5.04 -5.63 -17.29
N SER A 106 -3.92 -6.32 -17.58
CA SER A 106 -3.39 -6.41 -18.94
C SER A 106 -4.14 -7.40 -19.84
N PHE A 107 -5.07 -8.19 -19.29
CA PHE A 107 -5.77 -9.27 -20.00
C PHE A 107 -7.01 -8.83 -20.77
N GLY A 108 -7.16 -7.53 -21.06
CA GLY A 108 -8.11 -7.07 -22.06
C GLY A 108 -9.58 -7.02 -21.61
N GLY A 109 -9.87 -6.35 -20.49
CA GLY A 109 -11.19 -5.71 -20.36
C GLY A 109 -11.74 -5.47 -18.96
N ALA A 110 -11.18 -6.08 -17.92
CA ALA A 110 -11.70 -5.96 -16.56
C ALA A 110 -10.72 -5.25 -15.62
N ASN A 111 -11.26 -4.43 -14.72
CA ASN A 111 -10.53 -4.00 -13.53
C ASN A 111 -10.63 -5.10 -12.47
N GLU A 112 -9.54 -5.41 -11.78
CA GLU A 112 -9.58 -6.17 -10.54
C GLU A 112 -9.92 -5.26 -9.37
N CYS A 113 -10.75 -5.77 -8.47
CA CYS A 113 -11.20 -5.07 -7.28
C CYS A 113 -10.45 -5.58 -6.06
N PHE A 114 -9.91 -4.65 -5.28
CA PHE A 114 -9.19 -4.94 -4.04
C PHE A 114 -9.85 -4.22 -2.87
N ALA A 115 -10.02 -4.93 -1.76
CA ALA A 115 -10.33 -4.32 -0.47
C ALA A 115 -9.02 -3.93 0.22
N VAL A 116 -8.82 -2.62 0.43
CA VAL A 116 -7.60 -2.06 1.02
C VAL A 116 -7.90 -1.52 2.41
N TYR A 117 -7.04 -1.82 3.39
CA TYR A 117 -7.22 -1.46 4.80
C TYR A 117 -5.91 -1.01 5.46
N LYS A 118 -5.87 0.17 6.10
CA LYS A 118 -4.64 0.77 6.65
C LYS A 118 -3.49 0.88 5.62
N ASN A 119 -2.53 -0.04 5.65
CA ASN A 119 -1.35 -0.05 4.82
C ASN A 119 -1.24 -1.43 4.18
N CYS A 120 -1.47 -1.53 2.88
CA CYS A 120 -1.51 -2.81 2.22
C CYS A 120 -0.79 -2.86 0.88
N ASP A 121 -0.23 -4.03 0.58
CA ASP A 121 0.28 -4.38 -0.74
C ASP A 121 -0.81 -5.05 -1.59
N VAL A 122 -0.99 -4.50 -2.78
CA VAL A 122 -1.84 -5.02 -3.85
C VAL A 122 -0.94 -5.48 -4.98
N THR A 123 -1.02 -6.76 -5.32
CA THR A 123 -0.24 -7.34 -6.40
C THR A 123 -1.15 -7.71 -7.56
N ILE A 124 -0.96 -7.08 -8.72
CA ILE A 124 -1.56 -7.52 -9.97
C ILE A 124 -0.63 -8.57 -10.55
N ARG A 125 -1.11 -9.80 -10.64
CA ARG A 125 -0.31 -10.91 -11.12
C ARG A 125 -0.37 -11.02 -12.63
N PHE A 126 0.74 -11.48 -13.20
CA PHE A 126 0.86 -11.74 -14.62
C PHE A 126 0.58 -10.52 -15.52
N TRP A 127 1.02 -9.33 -15.13
CA TRP A 127 1.02 -8.17 -16.02
C TRP A 127 1.86 -8.46 -17.26
N ASP A 128 1.26 -8.31 -18.45
CA ASP A 128 1.94 -8.52 -19.73
C ASP A 128 2.98 -7.41 -19.96
N ASN A 129 4.24 -7.79 -20.13
CA ASN A 129 5.35 -6.87 -20.35
C ASN A 129 5.26 -6.12 -21.69
N LYS A 130 4.46 -6.59 -22.65
CA LYS A 130 4.17 -5.88 -23.91
C LYS A 130 3.21 -4.71 -23.71
N ASN A 131 2.45 -4.69 -22.61
CA ASN A 131 1.51 -3.61 -22.30
C ASN A 131 2.19 -2.53 -21.45
N PRO A 132 1.91 -1.23 -21.73
CA PRO A 132 2.34 -0.15 -20.85
C PRO A 132 1.83 -0.37 -19.43
N LEU A 133 2.62 -0.01 -18.41
CA LEU A 133 2.18 -0.08 -17.02
C LEU A 133 0.90 0.74 -16.79
N PRO A 134 0.03 0.32 -15.85
CA PRO A 134 -1.20 1.05 -15.57
C PRO A 134 -0.86 2.44 -15.04
N GLY A 135 -1.37 3.49 -15.69
CA GLY A 135 -1.13 4.88 -15.30
C GLY A 135 -2.15 5.45 -14.32
N THR A 136 -3.23 4.73 -14.04
CA THR A 136 -4.34 5.18 -13.18
C THR A 136 -5.02 4.02 -12.45
N TYR A 137 -5.68 4.33 -11.35
CA TYR A 137 -6.62 3.45 -10.63
C TYR A 137 -7.91 4.21 -10.33
N THR A 138 -8.99 3.50 -10.03
CA THR A 138 -10.23 4.12 -9.53
C THR A 138 -10.41 3.79 -8.05
N LEU A 139 -10.54 4.83 -7.24
CA LEU A 139 -11.00 4.74 -5.86
C LEU A 139 -12.53 4.71 -5.86
N VAL A 140 -13.09 3.78 -5.08
CA VAL A 140 -14.52 3.53 -4.98
C VAL A 140 -14.96 3.47 -3.52
#